data_AF-A0A967L793-F1
#
_entry.id   AF-A0A967L793-F1
#
_cell.length_a   1.000
_cell.length_b   1.000
_cell.length_c   1.000
_cell.angle_alpha   90.00
_cell.angle_beta   90.00
_cell.angle_gamma   90.00
#
_symmetry.space_group_name_H-M   'P 1'
#
loop_
_entity.id
_entity.type
_entity.pdbx_description
1 polymer ?
#
loop_
_entity_poly.entity_id
_entity_poly.type
_entity_poly.pdbx_seq_one_letter_code
_entity_poly.pdbx_strand_id
1 'polypeptide(L)' 'VRHYLRLSQMNFGVDSGFYPLGSCTMKYNPKINEQLARLPGFASIHPLQDAASVQGAL' A
#
# COMPACT_ATOMS: atom_id res chain seq x y z
N VAL A 1 12.49 -0.08 16.23
CA VAL A 1 11.00 -0.15 16.25
C VAL A 1 10.35 0.90 17.15
N ARG A 2 10.78 1.10 18.40
CA ARG A 2 10.17 2.08 19.35
C ARG A 2 9.99 3.50 18.80
N HIS A 3 10.96 4.02 18.05
CA HIS A 3 10.89 5.37 17.47
C HIS A 3 9.70 5.51 16.50
N TYR A 4 9.58 4.60 15.53
CA TYR A 4 8.48 4.63 14.55
C TYR A 4 7.10 4.33 15.15
N LEU A 5 7.02 3.44 16.14
CA LEU A 5 5.76 3.20 16.86
C LEU A 5 5.29 4.44 17.64
N ARG A 6 6.20 5.20 18.24
CA ARG A 6 5.86 6.44 18.92
C ARG A 6 5.36 7.49 17.91
N LEU A 7 6.03 7.63 16.77
CA LEU A 7 5.59 8.55 15.72
C LEU A 7 4.22 8.17 15.15
N SER A 8 3.92 6.88 14.94
CA SER A 8 2.64 6.46 14.39
C SER A 8 1.45 6.79 15.29
N GLN A 9 1.65 6.78 16.62
CA GLN A 9 0.61 7.14 17.60
C GLN A 9 0.29 8.64 17.63
N MET A 10 1.16 9.49 17.05
CA MET A 10 0.94 10.93 16.99
C MET A 10 0.04 11.35 15.81
N ASN A 11 -0.28 10.43 14.89
CA ASN A 11 -1.13 10.69 13.73
C ASN A 11 -2.49 9.99 13.89
N PHE A 12 -3.56 10.66 13.43
CA PHE A 12 -4.86 10.02 13.24
C PHE A 12 -4.91 9.40 11.84
N GLY A 13 -5.20 8.10 11.76
CA GLY A 13 -5.27 7.37 10.49
C GLY A 13 -6.49 6.48 10.40
N VAL A 14 -6.62 5.76 9.29
CA VAL A 14 -7.73 4.83 9.04
C VAL A 14 -7.82 3.68 10.05
N ASP A 15 -6.70 3.32 10.68
CA ASP A 15 -6.65 2.33 11.76
C ASP A 15 -7.05 2.91 13.14
N SER A 16 -7.08 4.24 13.27
CA SER A 16 -7.45 4.94 14.51
C SER A 16 -8.97 5.15 14.64
N GLY A 17 -9.69 5.30 13.53
CA GLY A 17 -11.12 5.53 13.50
C GLY A 17 -11.62 6.06 12.15
N PHE A 18 -12.89 6.49 12.11
CA PHE A 18 -13.50 7.03 10.90
C PHE A 18 -12.87 8.37 10.48
N TYR A 19 -12.49 8.50 9.21
CA TYR A 19 -11.79 9.67 8.67
C TYR A 19 -12.58 10.32 7.51
N PRO A 20 -13.61 11.16 7.79
CA PRO A 20 -14.54 11.68 6.79
C PRO A 20 -14.00 12.89 6.01
N LEU A 21 -13.00 12.66 5.16
CA LEU A 21 -12.52 13.69 4.22
C LEU A 21 -13.31 13.61 2.91
N GLY A 22 -14.09 14.66 2.63
CA GLY A 22 -14.80 14.81 1.36
C GLY A 22 -13.84 14.80 0.17
N SER A 23 -14.29 14.26 -0.97
CA SER A 23 -13.48 14.06 -2.18
C SER A 23 -12.32 13.05 -2.07
N CYS A 24 -11.86 12.71 -0.87
CA CYS A 24 -10.73 11.78 -0.67
C CYS A 24 -11.13 10.29 -0.71
N THR A 25 -12.41 9.97 -0.51
CA THR A 25 -12.93 8.59 -0.48
C THR A 25 -12.11 7.69 0.46
N MET A 26 -11.90 8.12 1.70
CA MET A 26 -11.16 7.39 2.73
C MET A 26 -11.91 6.11 3.15
N LYS A 27 -11.67 5.01 2.42
CA LYS A 27 -12.29 3.70 2.60
C LYS A 27 -11.32 2.70 3.24
N TYR A 28 -11.83 1.49 3.48
CA TYR A 28 -11.01 0.38 3.95
C TYR A 28 -9.92 0.02 2.93
N ASN A 29 -8.68 -0.11 3.41
CA ASN A 29 -7.54 -0.62 2.65
C ASN A 29 -7.30 -2.09 3.05
N PRO A 30 -7.63 -3.08 2.19
CA PRO A 30 -7.45 -4.49 2.51
C PRO A 30 -5.98 -4.84 2.78
N LYS A 31 -5.70 -5.51 3.91
CA LYS A 31 -4.34 -5.94 4.27
C LYS A 31 -3.68 -6.87 3.23
N ILE A 32 -4.49 -7.63 2.49
CA ILE A 32 -4.03 -8.50 1.41
C ILE A 32 -3.38 -7.70 0.27
N ASN A 33 -3.82 -6.46 0.01
CA ASN A 33 -3.26 -5.64 -1.06
C ASN A 33 -1.77 -5.33 -0.80
N GLU A 34 -1.38 -5.06 0.46
CA GLU A 34 0.02 -4.84 0.82
C GLU A 34 0.88 -6.10 0.73
N GLN A 35 0.27 -7.27 0.90
CA GLN A 35 0.97 -8.53 0.69
C GLN A 35 1.20 -8.79 -0.81
N LEU A 36 0.16 -8.60 -1.62
CA LEU A 36 0.23 -8.78 -3.07
C LEU A 36 1.20 -7.78 -3.71
N ALA A 37 1.16 -6.50 -3.31
CA ALA A 37 2.07 -5.48 -3.83
C ALA A 37 3.56 -5.79 -3.54
N ARG A 38 3.85 -6.59 -2.51
CA ARG A 38 5.21 -7.02 -2.15
C ARG A 38 5.68 -8.29 -2.84
N LEU A 39 4.85 -8.93 -3.66
CA LEU A 39 5.28 -10.10 -4.42
C LEU A 39 6.51 -9.72 -5.28
N PRO A 40 7.59 -10.52 -5.30
CA PRO A 40 8.80 -10.16 -6.04
C PRO A 40 8.55 -9.86 -7.52
N GLY A 41 7.63 -10.62 -8.13
CA GLY A 41 7.18 -10.42 -9.51
C GLY A 41 6.38 -9.14 -9.74
N PHE A 42 5.97 -8.40 -8.72
CA PHE A 42 5.40 -7.06 -8.85
C PHE A 42 6.37 -5.97 -8.36
N ALA A 43 6.98 -6.15 -7.19
CA ALA A 43 7.83 -5.15 -6.55
C ALA A 43 9.18 -4.92 -7.25
N SER A 44 9.65 -5.88 -8.06
CA SER A 44 10.97 -5.83 -8.70
C SER A 44 10.92 -5.74 -10.23
N ILE A 45 9.76 -5.44 -10.83
CA ILE A 45 9.65 -5.22 -12.27
C ILE A 45 10.33 -3.90 -12.64
N HIS A 46 11.20 -3.93 -13.66
CA HIS A 46 11.67 -2.70 -14.28
C HIS A 46 10.56 -2.14 -15.21
N PRO A 47 10.21 -0.84 -15.17
CA PRO A 47 9.13 -0.28 -15.98
C PRO A 47 9.28 -0.48 -17.51
N LEU A 48 10.52 -0.66 -17.99
CA LEU A 48 10.84 -0.92 -19.40
C LEU A 48 11.25 -2.37 -19.70
N GLN A 49 10.85 -3.32 -18.84
CA GLN A 49 11.10 -4.74 -19.07
C GLN A 49 10.26 -5.24 -20.27
N ASP A 50 10.76 -6.23 -21.01
CA ASP A 50 10.02 -6.82 -22.15
C ASP A 50 8.64 -7.32 -21.71
N ALA A 51 7.59 -6.88 -22.41
CA ALA A 51 6.19 -7.18 -22.13
C ALA A 51 5.91 -8.69 -22.10
N ALA A 52 6.64 -9.49 -22.89
CA ALA A 52 6.51 -10.94 -22.88
C ALA A 52 6.88 -11.57 -21.52
N SER A 53 7.77 -10.93 -20.75
CA SER A 53 8.25 -11.42 -19.45
C SER A 53 7.45 -10.95 -18.24
N VAL A 54 6.47 -10.04 -18.42
CA VAL A 54 5.72 -9.40 -17.33
C VAL A 54 4.20 -9.49 -17.50
N GLN A 55 3.68 -10.46 -18.25
CA GLN A 55 2.25 -10.62 -18.55
C GLN A 55 1.34 -10.66 -17.31
N GLY A 56 1.84 -11.12 -16.15
CA GLY A 56 1.06 -11.11 -14.90
C GLY A 56 0.82 -9.72 -14.30
N ALA A 57 1.45 -8.67 -14.84
CA ALA A 57 1.38 -7.29 -14.35
C ALA A 57 0.83 -6.29 -15.39
N LEU A 58 0.45 -6.75 -16.58
CA LEU A 58 -0.11 -5.93 -17.67
C LEU A 58 -1.65 -5.97 -17.69
#